data_AF-A0A6L8H711-F1
#
_entry.id   AF-A0A6L8H711-F1
#
_cell.length_a   1.000
_cell.length_b   1.000
_cell.length_c   1.000
_cell.angle_alpha   90.00
_cell.angle_beta   90.00
_cell.angle_gamma   90.00
#
_symmetry.space_group_name_H-M   'P 1'
#
loop_
_entity.id
_entity.type
_entity.pdbx_description
1 polymer ?
#
loop_
_entity_poly.entity_id
_entity_poly.type
_entity_poly.pdbx_seq_one_letter_code
_entity_poly.pdbx_strand_id
1 'polypeptide(L)'
;MTDDAIGLGAAGPTCDLEEEARTRGYRRVAGLDEAGRGPLAGPVVGAAVIVPRRFVLRSLDDSKNVSPTQREELFSVITESAMAWGVGVAS
;
A
#
# COMPACT_ATOMS: atom_id res chain seq x y z
N MET A 1 16.26 -6.36 27.09
CA MET A 1 16.14 -4.89 27.11
C MET A 1 14.99 -4.56 26.16
N THR A 2 13.80 -4.42 26.76
CA THR A 2 12.50 -3.94 26.22
C THR A 2 12.12 -4.52 24.85
N ASP A 3 11.44 -5.66 24.73
CA ASP A 3 10.09 -5.98 25.25
C ASP A 3 9.15 -4.78 25.32
N ASP A 4 8.79 -4.28 24.14
CA ASP A 4 7.66 -3.39 23.92
C ASP A 4 6.75 -4.02 22.86
N ALA A 5 6.21 -5.19 23.20
CA ALA A 5 4.98 -5.71 22.59
C ALA A 5 3.80 -4.87 23.09
N ILE A 6 3.69 -3.64 22.59
CA ILE A 6 2.62 -2.71 22.93
C ILE A 6 1.40 -2.99 22.04
N GLY A 7 0.32 -3.47 22.66
CA GLY A 7 -1.05 -3.24 22.22
C GLY A 7 -1.69 -4.32 21.34
N LEU A 8 -2.47 -5.23 21.95
CA LEU A 8 -3.65 -5.79 21.29
C LEU A 8 -4.69 -4.65 21.13
N GLY A 9 -4.88 -4.15 19.92
CA GLY A 9 -5.99 -3.23 19.63
C GLY A 9 -5.81 -2.32 18.41
N ALA A 10 -5.91 -2.88 17.20
CA ALA A 10 -6.43 -2.30 15.93
C ALA A 10 -5.88 -3.12 14.76
N ALA A 11 -6.75 -3.65 13.89
CA ALA A 11 -6.35 -4.42 12.72
C ALA A 11 -5.82 -3.47 11.65
N GLY A 12 -4.50 -3.32 11.57
CA GLY A 12 -3.83 -2.54 10.52
C GLY A 12 -3.10 -3.39 9.49
N PRO A 13 -2.53 -2.77 8.44
CA PRO A 13 -1.86 -3.50 7.37
C PRO A 13 -0.71 -4.34 7.92
N THR A 14 -0.78 -5.66 7.69
CA THR A 14 0.29 -6.61 8.03
C THR A 14 1.18 -6.88 6.83
N CYS A 15 2.41 -7.35 7.07
CA CYS A 15 3.36 -7.70 6.01
C CYS A 15 3.40 -9.21 5.71
N ASP A 16 2.39 -9.97 6.16
CA ASP A 16 2.43 -11.44 6.20
C ASP A 16 2.56 -12.03 4.78
N LEU A 17 1.80 -11.50 3.82
CA LEU A 17 1.81 -11.95 2.43
C LEU A 17 3.16 -11.67 1.76
N GLU A 18 3.73 -10.50 2.01
CA GLU A 18 5.02 -10.15 1.45
C GLU A 18 6.15 -10.93 2.11
N GLU A 19 6.03 -11.30 3.38
CA GLU A 19 6.97 -12.20 4.06
C GLU A 19 6.88 -13.62 3.49
N GLU A 20 5.68 -14.16 3.28
CA GLU A 20 5.48 -15.46 2.63
C GLU A 20 6.09 -15.48 1.21
N ALA A 21 5.86 -14.44 0.41
CA ALA A 21 6.48 -14.35 -0.92
C ALA A 21 8.03 -14.35 -0.83
N ARG A 22 8.60 -13.70 0.19
CA ARG A 22 10.06 -13.69 0.38
C ARG A 22 10.60 -15.04 0.82
N THR A 23 9.91 -15.79 1.68
CA THR A 23 10.35 -17.15 2.07
C THR A 23 10.34 -18.10 0.87
N ARG A 24 9.47 -17.85 -0.12
CA ARG A 24 9.45 -18.56 -1.41
C ARG A 24 10.54 -18.11 -2.40
N GLY A 25 11.40 -17.17 -2.03
CA GLY A 25 12.54 -16.71 -2.83
C GLY A 25 12.25 -15.54 -3.77
N TYR A 26 11.06 -14.93 -3.72
CA TYR A 26 10.78 -13.74 -4.52
C TYR A 26 11.51 -12.52 -3.94
N ARG A 27 12.30 -11.83 -4.78
CA ARG A 27 13.13 -10.69 -4.37
C ARG A 27 12.41 -9.34 -4.40
N ARG A 28 11.36 -9.23 -5.22
CA ARG A 28 10.55 -8.03 -5.39
C ARG A 28 9.09 -8.44 -5.28
N VAL A 29 8.36 -7.79 -4.37
CA VAL A 29 6.94 -8.02 -4.12
C VAL A 29 6.23 -6.70 -4.38
N ALA A 30 5.23 -6.72 -5.26
CA ALA A 30 4.44 -5.55 -5.59
C ALA A 30 3.05 -5.68 -4.95
N GLY A 31 2.61 -4.64 -4.26
CA GLY A 31 1.20 -4.46 -3.92
C GLY A 31 0.43 -3.96 -5.14
N LEU A 32 -0.81 -4.44 -5.29
CA LEU A 32 -1.70 -4.10 -6.40
C LEU A 32 -3.05 -3.64 -5.84
N ASP A 33 -3.62 -2.58 -6.42
CA ASP A 33 -4.96 -2.11 -6.10
C ASP A 33 -5.58 -1.36 -7.29
N GLU A 34 -6.91 -1.26 -7.32
CA GLU A 34 -7.66 -0.58 -8.37
C GLU A 34 -8.70 0.42 -7.86
N ALA A 35 -8.94 1.47 -8.65
CA ALA A 35 -10.03 2.41 -8.45
C ALA A 35 -10.88 2.54 -9.71
N GLY A 36 -12.17 2.83 -9.54
CA GLY A 36 -13.07 3.09 -10.67
C GLY A 36 -13.84 1.89 -11.20
N ARG A 37 -13.84 0.73 -10.53
CA ARG A 37 -14.62 -0.46 -10.94
C ARG A 37 -16.15 -0.33 -10.76
N GLY A 38 -16.60 0.60 -9.91
CA GLY A 38 -18.01 0.76 -9.51
C GLY A 38 -18.83 1.85 -10.23
N PRO A 39 -18.26 3.02 -10.59
CA PRO A 39 -18.98 4.06 -11.31
C PRO A 39 -19.55 3.61 -12.66
N LEU A 40 -20.67 4.23 -13.10
CA LEU A 40 -21.29 3.98 -14.42
C LEU A 40 -20.42 4.45 -15.59
N ALA A 41 -19.56 5.44 -15.35
CA ALA A 41 -18.70 6.05 -16.35
C ALA A 41 -17.35 6.42 -15.73
N GLY A 42 -16.34 6.51 -16.60
CA GLY A 42 -14.95 6.72 -16.22
C GLY A 42 -14.12 5.44 -16.34
N PRO A 43 -12.79 5.57 -16.48
CA PRO A 43 -11.91 4.42 -16.63
C PRO A 43 -11.69 3.68 -15.30
N VAL A 44 -11.23 2.44 -15.40
CA VAL A 44 -10.62 1.73 -14.27
C VAL A 44 -9.13 2.03 -14.28
N VAL A 45 -8.60 2.40 -13.11
CA VAL A 45 -7.17 2.68 -12.92
C VAL A 45 -6.61 1.65 -11.96
N GLY A 46 -5.59 0.90 -12.39
CA GLY A 46 -4.84 -0.03 -11.55
C GLY A 46 -3.46 0.54 -11.22
N ALA A 47 -2.95 0.27 -10.03
CA ALA A 47 -1.61 0.66 -9.59
C ALA A 47 -0.82 -0.56 -9.09
N ALA A 48 0.50 -0.53 -9.31
CA ALA A 48 1.46 -1.49 -8.76
C ALA A 48 2.58 -0.74 -8.04
N VAL A 49 2.89 -1.13 -6.81
CA VAL A 49 3.93 -0.46 -6.00
C VAL A 49 4.83 -1.49 -5.32
N ILE A 50 6.15 -1.37 -5.50
CA ILE A 50 7.17 -2.14 -4.81
C ILE A 50 7.80 -1.24 -3.75
N VAL A 51 7.55 -1.54 -2.47
CA VAL A 51 8.07 -0.77 -1.34
C VAL A 51 9.28 -1.45 -0.67
N PRO A 52 10.11 -0.70 0.09
CA PRO A 52 11.16 -1.27 0.91
C PRO A 52 10.64 -2.29 1.93
N ARG A 53 11.53 -3.18 2.39
CA ARG A 53 11.17 -4.16 3.41
C ARG A 53 10.81 -3.42 4.72
N ARG A 54 9.73 -3.86 5.39
CA ARG A 54 9.21 -3.24 6.63
C ARG A 54 8.78 -1.78 6.43
N PHE A 55 8.40 -1.41 5.22
CA PHE A 55 7.77 -0.13 4.96
C PHE A 55 6.39 -0.11 5.62
N VAL A 56 6.24 0.69 6.66
CA VAL A 56 4.99 0.87 7.38
C VAL A 56 4.69 2.35 7.41
N LEU A 57 3.61 2.76 6.75
CA LEU A 57 3.06 4.09 6.91
C LEU A 57 1.96 4.04 7.97
N ARG A 58 2.26 4.54 9.18
CA ARG A 58 1.21 4.85 10.15
C ARG A 58 0.29 5.87 9.50
N SER A 59 -1.02 5.57 9.40
CA SER A 59 -2.09 6.30 8.67
C SER A 59 -2.50 5.78 7.29
N LEU A 60 -1.92 4.68 6.78
CA LEU A 60 -2.42 4.00 5.58
C LEU A 60 -3.66 3.11 5.86
N ASP A 61 -4.19 3.13 7.08
CA ASP A 61 -5.30 2.29 7.50
C ASP A 61 -6.64 2.90 7.08
N ASP A 62 -7.26 2.25 6.10
CA ASP A 62 -8.52 2.61 5.43
C ASP A 62 -8.49 3.95 4.65
N SER A 63 -8.16 3.85 3.36
CA SER A 63 -8.20 4.95 2.36
C SER A 63 -9.57 5.65 2.23
N LYS A 64 -10.59 5.14 2.92
CA LYS A 64 -11.94 5.70 2.97
C LYS A 64 -12.05 6.95 3.85
N ASN A 65 -11.09 7.21 4.75
CA ASN A 65 -11.10 8.37 5.65
C ASN A 65 -9.97 9.39 5.41
N VAL A 66 -9.26 9.32 4.29
CA VAL A 66 -8.25 10.33 3.93
C VAL A 66 -8.84 11.46 3.09
N SER A 67 -8.54 12.70 3.46
CA SER A 67 -8.91 13.87 2.66
C SER A 67 -8.15 13.89 1.32
N PRO A 68 -8.63 14.62 0.30
CA PRO A 68 -7.91 14.76 -0.97
C PRO A 68 -6.45 15.24 -0.77
N THR A 69 -6.25 16.24 0.09
CA THR A 69 -4.91 16.75 0.43
C THR A 69 -4.02 15.68 1.06
N GLN A 70 -4.56 14.90 2.01
CA GLN A 70 -3.80 13.81 2.61
C GLN A 70 -3.47 12.71 1.61
N ARG A 71 -4.31 12.44 0.60
CA ARG A 71 -3.97 11.49 -0.47
C ARG A 71 -2.79 11.98 -1.31
N GLU A 72 -2.72 13.27 -1.62
CA GLU A 72 -1.60 13.85 -2.36
C GLU A 72 -0.29 13.77 -1.57
N GLU A 73 -0.34 14.04 -0.27
CA GLU A 73 0.79 13.88 0.66
C GLU A 73 1.24 12.40 0.72
N LEU A 74 0.30 11.48 0.96
CA LEU A 74 0.56 10.04 0.98
C LEU A 74 1.12 9.54 -0.35
N PHE A 75 0.58 10.02 -1.48
CA PHE A 75 1.08 9.66 -2.81
C PHE A 75 2.54 10.06 -2.97
N SER A 76 2.90 11.28 -2.57
CA SER A 76 4.28 11.77 -2.63
C SER A 76 5.19 10.89 -1.76
N VAL A 77 4.83 10.66 -0.50
CA VAL A 77 5.61 9.82 0.43
C VAL A 77 5.79 8.40 -0.10
N ILE A 78 4.72 7.77 -0.61
CA ILE A 78 4.76 6.40 -1.13
C ILE A 78 5.65 6.33 -2.38
N THR A 79 5.46 7.24 -3.34
CA THR A 79 6.19 7.20 -4.61
C THR A 79 7.67 7.56 -4.46
N GLU A 80 8.02 8.47 -3.56
CA GLU A 80 9.41 8.80 -3.22
C GLU A 80 10.11 7.65 -2.47
N SER A 81 9.36 6.92 -1.64
CA SER A 81 9.90 5.78 -0.88
C SER A 81 9.93 4.48 -1.67
N ALA A 82 9.14 4.38 -2.74
CA ALA A 82 8.99 3.16 -3.53
C ALA A 82 10.26 2.85 -4.33
N MET A 83 10.60 1.56 -4.40
CA MET A 83 11.67 1.07 -5.27
C MET A 83 11.26 1.12 -6.75
N ALA A 84 9.98 0.91 -7.02
CA ALA A 84 9.35 1.06 -8.32
C ALA A 84 7.84 1.17 -8.15
N TRP A 85 7.18 1.89 -9.04
CA TRP A 85 5.72 1.93 -9.11
C TRP A 85 5.25 2.20 -10.54
N GLY A 86 3.99 1.93 -10.82
CA GLY A 86 3.37 2.20 -12.10
C GLY A 86 1.85 2.22 -12.02
N VAL A 87 1.24 2.89 -12.99
CA VAL A 87 -0.22 2.99 -13.14
C VAL A 87 -0.63 2.55 -14.54
N GLY A 88 -1.76 1.86 -14.63
CA GLY A 88 -2.39 1.45 -15.88
C GLY A 88 -3.83 1.93 -15.92
N VAL A 89 -4.29 2.38 -17.09
CA VAL A 89 -5.65 2.88 -17.30
C VAL A 89 -6.34 2.01 -18.35
N ALA A 90 -7.54 1.53 -18.03
CA ALA A 90 -8.41 0.81 -18.95
C ALA A 90 -9.72 1.58 -19.13
N SER A 91 -10.10 1.80 -20.38
CA SER A 91 -11.24 2.64 -20.80
C SER A 91 -12.11 1.94 -21.83
#